data_AF-A0A349FV42-F1
#
_entry.id   AF-A0A349FV42-F1
#
_cell.length_a   1.000
_cell.length_b   1.000
_cell.length_c   1.000
_cell.angle_alpha   90.00
_cell.angle_beta   90.00
_cell.angle_gamma   90.00
#
_symmetry.space_group_name_H-M   'P 1'
#
loop_
_entity.id
_entity.type
_entity.pdbx_description
1 polymer ?
#
loop_
_entity_poly.entity_id
_entity_poly.type
_entity_poly.pdbx_seq_one_letter_code
_entity_poly.pdbx_strand_id
1 'polypeptide(L)'
;MELSATGIDVAFRLNPLLGLRAVAIKIDGKVEGLEAVVPNASVVEILTEQHQTKPNAEWLKFCNRETASQIDSQLKIVEHDVEVEKGEKMLVDGVLRERGILNIEDLDEDIVDKLLVDLGCWHGIDDLYYKVAYGLDLSLVSRKLDEMKVGRGMFTTVLVEGPNSIGVSEQVAGIISRNGGDVRSKVEKVGKNERFTIRMLLAVDYQGKKKIEEEMLKRFPSCVVI
;
A
#
# COMPACT_ATOMS: atom_id res chain seq x y z
N MET A 1 13.19 -18.29 37.56
CA MET A 1 11.76 -17.97 37.73
C MET A 1 11.07 -18.64 36.56
N GLU A 2 10.34 -19.73 36.77
CA GLU A 2 9.65 -20.44 35.69
C GLU A 2 8.70 -19.45 35.00
N LEU A 3 8.88 -19.27 33.69
CA LEU A 3 8.10 -18.32 32.90
C LEU A 3 6.69 -18.88 32.75
N SER A 4 5.77 -18.36 33.56
CA SER A 4 4.34 -18.49 33.32
C SER A 4 4.02 -17.90 31.94
N ALA A 5 3.76 -18.75 30.95
CA ALA A 5 3.39 -18.32 29.61
C ALA A 5 1.95 -17.82 29.61
N THR A 6 1.73 -16.63 29.07
CA THR A 6 0.38 -16.10 28.86
C THR A 6 -0.25 -16.71 27.61
N GLY A 7 -1.55 -16.50 27.40
CA GLY A 7 -2.24 -16.96 26.20
C GLY A 7 -1.60 -16.42 24.90
N ILE A 8 -1.14 -15.17 24.90
CA ILE A 8 -0.42 -14.60 23.75
C ILE A 8 0.93 -15.29 23.51
N ASP A 9 1.65 -15.64 24.58
CA ASP A 9 2.92 -16.36 24.47
C ASP A 9 2.74 -17.74 23.85
N VAL A 10 1.67 -18.44 24.24
CA VAL A 10 1.31 -19.74 23.66
C VAL A 10 0.98 -19.58 22.19
N ALA A 11 0.19 -18.57 21.81
CA ALA A 11 -0.19 -18.34 20.42
C ALA A 11 1.02 -18.03 19.52
N PHE A 12 1.90 -17.11 19.94
CA PHE A 12 3.12 -16.76 19.19
C PHE A 12 4.12 -17.92 19.12
N ARG A 13 4.24 -18.72 20.19
CA ARG A 13 5.09 -19.91 20.19
C ARG A 13 4.62 -20.96 19.18
N LEU A 14 3.31 -21.14 19.01
CA LEU A 14 2.76 -22.07 18.03
C LEU A 14 2.97 -21.59 16.60
N ASN A 15 2.60 -20.34 16.33
CA ASN A 15 2.81 -19.70 15.03
C ASN A 15 2.65 -18.18 15.19
N PRO A 16 3.60 -17.34 14.77
CA PRO A 16 3.46 -15.89 14.83
C PRO A 16 2.20 -15.35 14.13
N LEU A 17 1.78 -15.95 13.01
CA LEU A 17 0.53 -15.57 12.33
C LEU A 17 -0.72 -15.93 13.16
N LEU A 18 -0.67 -17.02 13.92
CA LEU A 18 -1.72 -17.37 14.87
C LEU A 18 -1.76 -16.38 16.03
N GLY A 19 -0.59 -16.00 16.55
CA GLY A 19 -0.43 -14.96 17.56
C GLY A 19 -1.02 -13.63 17.13
N LEU A 20 -0.71 -13.18 15.90
CA LEU A 20 -1.27 -11.95 15.32
C LEU A 20 -2.79 -11.99 15.17
N ARG A 21 -3.39 -13.17 14.97
CA ARG A 21 -4.84 -13.38 14.81
C ARG A 21 -5.57 -13.69 16.11
N ALA A 22 -4.83 -13.93 17.19
CA ALA A 22 -5.41 -14.34 18.46
C ALA A 22 -6.24 -13.20 19.06
N VAL A 23 -7.48 -13.51 19.46
CA VAL A 23 -8.39 -12.57 20.13
C VAL A 23 -8.69 -13.00 21.56
N ALA A 24 -8.63 -14.30 21.84
CA ALA A 24 -8.82 -14.87 23.17
C ALA A 24 -8.18 -16.27 23.23
N ILE A 25 -8.08 -16.82 24.43
CA ILE A 25 -7.64 -18.20 24.65
C ILE A 25 -8.71 -18.95 25.43
N LYS A 26 -8.87 -20.24 25.16
CA LYS A 26 -9.71 -21.12 25.95
C LYS A 26 -8.84 -22.15 26.64
N ILE A 27 -8.89 -22.16 27.97
CA ILE A 27 -8.07 -23.00 28.84
C ILE A 27 -9.01 -23.99 29.53
N ASP A 28 -8.81 -25.29 29.32
CA ASP A 28 -9.62 -26.37 29.89
C ASP A 28 -11.13 -26.16 29.73
N GLY A 29 -11.54 -25.66 28.55
CA GLY A 29 -12.94 -25.41 28.23
C GLY A 29 -13.44 -23.99 28.54
N LYS A 30 -12.72 -23.20 29.34
CA LYS A 30 -13.12 -21.84 29.75
C LYS A 30 -12.42 -20.77 28.92
N VAL A 31 -13.18 -19.82 28.37
CA VAL A 31 -12.63 -18.69 27.61
C VAL A 31 -12.08 -17.62 28.57
N GLU A 32 -10.86 -17.17 28.30
CA GLU A 32 -10.09 -16.20 29.05
C GLU A 32 -9.41 -15.19 28.10
N GLY A 33 -8.93 -14.08 28.66
CA GLY A 33 -8.13 -13.08 27.95
C GLY A 33 -6.74 -13.61 27.58
N LEU A 34 -6.07 -12.95 26.62
CA LEU A 34 -4.73 -13.35 26.17
C LEU A 34 -3.64 -13.11 27.23
N GLU A 35 -3.92 -12.27 28.22
CA GLU A 35 -3.10 -12.02 29.40
C GLU A 35 -3.14 -13.14 30.44
N ALA A 36 -4.11 -14.07 30.32
CA ALA A 36 -4.24 -15.18 31.26
C ALA A 36 -3.01 -16.09 31.20
N VAL A 37 -2.45 -16.38 32.37
CA VAL A 37 -1.38 -17.37 32.52
C VAL A 37 -1.95 -18.75 32.27
N VAL A 38 -1.30 -19.49 31.36
CA VAL A 38 -1.67 -20.86 31.02
C VAL A 38 -1.02 -21.83 32.03
N PRO A 39 -1.81 -22.59 32.82
CA PRO A 39 -1.27 -23.59 33.72
C PRO A 39 -0.60 -24.73 32.96
N ASN A 40 0.36 -25.39 33.62
CA ASN A 40 1.00 -26.58 33.07
C ASN A 40 -0.04 -27.70 32.90
N ALA A 41 0.12 -28.49 31.83
CA ALA A 41 -0.75 -29.61 31.47
C ALA A 41 -2.23 -29.26 31.18
N SER A 42 -2.56 -27.97 31.01
CA SER A 42 -3.88 -27.54 30.51
C SER A 42 -4.03 -27.79 29.01
N VAL A 43 -5.26 -28.08 28.58
CA VAL A 43 -5.64 -28.10 27.17
C VAL A 43 -6.02 -26.68 26.75
N VAL A 44 -5.39 -26.18 25.69
CA VAL A 44 -5.61 -24.82 25.20
C VAL A 44 -6.16 -24.82 23.77
N GLU A 45 -7.11 -23.94 23.51
CA GLU A 45 -7.59 -23.60 22.17
C GLU A 45 -7.39 -22.09 21.95
N ILE A 46 -6.71 -21.69 20.88
CA ILE A 46 -6.56 -20.28 20.52
C ILE A 46 -7.76 -19.85 19.69
N LEU A 47 -8.46 -18.82 20.15
CA LEU A 47 -9.57 -18.22 19.41
C LEU A 47 -9.02 -17.13 18.51
N THR A 48 -9.30 -17.21 17.21
CA THR A 48 -8.75 -16.31 16.20
C THR A 48 -9.82 -15.57 15.43
N GLU A 49 -9.51 -14.35 14.99
CA GLU A 49 -10.33 -13.61 14.04
C GLU A 49 -9.58 -13.39 12.73
N GLN A 50 -10.25 -13.61 11.59
CA GLN A 50 -9.60 -13.51 10.27
C GLN A 50 -9.15 -12.09 9.93
N HIS A 51 -9.85 -11.07 10.45
CA HIS A 51 -9.55 -9.67 10.20
C HIS A 51 -8.41 -9.14 11.08
N GLN A 52 -8.16 -9.78 12.22
CA GLN A 52 -7.11 -9.40 13.14
C GLN A 52 -5.76 -9.89 12.58
N THR A 53 -4.94 -8.98 12.08
CA THR A 53 -3.65 -9.31 11.46
C THR A 53 -2.52 -8.38 11.88
N LYS A 54 -2.84 -7.36 12.67
CA LYS A 54 -1.87 -6.37 13.16
C LYS A 54 -1.51 -6.66 14.62
N PRO A 55 -0.23 -6.49 15.01
CA PRO A 55 0.17 -6.61 16.40
C PRO A 55 -0.50 -5.54 17.25
N ASN A 56 -0.74 -5.86 18.53
CA ASN A 56 -1.22 -4.89 19.51
C ASN A 56 -0.10 -4.58 20.52
N ALA A 57 0.26 -3.30 20.65
CA ALA A 57 1.29 -2.86 21.59
C ALA A 57 0.95 -3.17 23.06
N GLU A 58 -0.34 -3.31 23.38
CA GLU A 58 -0.79 -3.67 24.74
C GLU A 58 -0.30 -5.06 25.17
N TRP A 59 -0.03 -5.97 24.23
CA TRP A 59 0.49 -7.31 24.53
C TRP A 59 1.86 -7.27 25.20
N LEU A 60 2.66 -6.23 24.94
CA LEU A 60 3.98 -6.03 25.54
C LEU A 60 3.92 -5.90 27.08
N LYS A 61 2.75 -5.56 27.63
CA LYS A 61 2.57 -5.40 29.08
C LYS A 61 2.57 -6.72 29.85
N PHE A 62 2.29 -7.84 29.18
CA PHE A 62 2.09 -9.13 29.84
C PHE A 62 2.74 -10.32 29.12
N CYS A 63 3.20 -10.17 27.88
CA CYS A 63 3.93 -11.23 27.20
C CYS A 63 5.33 -11.44 27.78
N ASN A 64 5.90 -12.61 27.54
CA ASN A 64 7.29 -12.89 27.89
C ASN A 64 8.27 -12.15 26.94
N ARG A 65 9.56 -12.19 27.27
CA ARG A 65 10.62 -11.47 26.52
C ARG A 65 10.78 -11.94 25.07
N GLU A 66 10.62 -13.23 24.80
CA GLU A 66 10.75 -13.78 23.45
C GLU A 66 9.61 -13.29 22.56
N THR A 67 8.37 -13.40 23.06
CA THR A 67 7.18 -12.89 22.40
C THR A 67 7.24 -11.37 22.24
N ALA A 68 7.72 -10.63 23.24
CA ALA A 68 7.88 -9.18 23.17
C ALA A 68 8.79 -8.76 22.00
N SER A 69 9.93 -9.45 21.83
CA SER A 69 10.83 -9.19 20.71
C SER A 69 10.19 -9.43 19.34
N GLN A 70 9.31 -10.44 19.24
CA GLN A 70 8.57 -10.70 18.01
C GLN A 70 7.51 -9.62 17.77
N ILE A 71 6.74 -9.25 18.79
CA ILE A 71 5.73 -8.19 18.71
C ILE A 71 6.37 -6.84 18.34
N ASP A 72 7.48 -6.47 18.99
CA ASP A 72 8.22 -5.24 18.68
C ASP A 72 8.70 -5.20 17.22
N SER A 73 9.18 -6.33 16.68
CA SER A 73 9.58 -6.41 15.28
C SER A 73 8.39 -6.18 14.33
N GLN A 74 7.23 -6.74 14.65
CA GLN A 74 6.01 -6.58 13.84
C GLN A 74 5.45 -5.16 13.96
N LEU A 75 5.50 -4.53 15.15
CA LEU A 75 5.08 -3.15 15.34
C LEU A 75 5.90 -2.19 14.49
N LYS A 76 7.22 -2.38 14.43
CA LYS A 76 8.12 -1.57 13.59
C LYS A 76 7.82 -1.72 12.10
N ILE A 77 7.48 -2.93 11.65
CA ILE A 77 7.09 -3.17 10.24
C ILE A 77 5.79 -2.40 9.95
N VAL A 78 4.78 -2.51 10.81
CA VAL A 78 3.51 -1.77 10.61
C VAL A 78 3.71 -0.27 10.66
N GLU A 79 4.55 0.24 11.56
CA GLU A 79 4.89 1.66 11.63
C GLU A 79 5.59 2.13 10.35
N HIS A 80 6.56 1.35 9.86
CA HIS A 80 7.23 1.61 8.60
C HIS A 80 6.24 1.65 7.42
N ASP A 81 5.36 0.67 7.29
CA ASP A 81 4.36 0.60 6.22
C ASP A 81 3.42 1.83 6.24
N VAL A 82 3.03 2.30 7.44
CA VAL A 82 2.22 3.52 7.60
C VAL A 82 2.97 4.76 7.12
N GLU A 83 4.26 4.87 7.44
CA GLU A 83 5.07 6.01 6.98
C GLU A 83 5.31 5.94 5.46
N VAL A 84 5.52 4.75 4.89
CA VAL A 84 5.60 4.56 3.42
C VAL A 84 4.30 5.02 2.75
N GLU A 85 3.13 4.55 3.18
CA GLU A 85 1.83 4.96 2.61
C GLU A 85 1.60 6.48 2.71
N LYS A 86 2.02 7.09 3.81
CA LYS A 86 1.94 8.53 4.03
C LYS A 86 2.87 9.29 3.08
N GLY A 87 4.09 8.81 2.91
CA GLY A 87 5.09 9.35 2.00
C GLY A 87 4.68 9.29 0.53
N GLU A 88 4.08 8.17 0.12
CA GLU A 88 3.49 8.02 -1.22
C GLU A 88 2.44 9.11 -1.47
N LYS A 89 1.49 9.28 -0.56
CA LYS A 89 0.44 10.32 -0.67
C LYS A 89 1.04 11.73 -0.73
N MET A 90 2.00 12.02 0.14
CA MET A 90 2.70 13.32 0.16
C MET A 90 3.42 13.60 -1.17
N LEU A 91 4.09 12.60 -1.74
CA LEU A 91 4.77 12.73 -3.02
C LEU A 91 3.76 12.93 -4.17
N VAL A 92 2.66 12.17 -4.16
CA VAL A 92 1.60 12.30 -5.17
C VAL A 92 1.01 13.70 -5.14
N ASP A 93 0.55 14.15 -3.97
CA ASP A 93 -0.15 15.43 -3.84
C ASP A 93 0.78 16.63 -4.02
N GLY A 94 2.04 16.53 -3.58
CA GLY A 94 2.99 17.63 -3.62
C GLY A 94 3.80 17.75 -4.92
N VAL A 95 3.94 16.69 -5.70
CA VAL A 95 4.85 16.67 -6.88
C VAL A 95 4.24 16.01 -8.11
N LEU A 96 3.62 14.83 -7.97
CA LEU A 96 3.24 14.03 -9.14
C LEU A 96 1.92 14.47 -9.77
N ARG A 97 0.96 14.93 -8.95
CA ARG A 97 -0.37 15.33 -9.41
C ARG A 97 -0.32 16.48 -10.42
N GLU A 98 0.54 17.48 -10.20
CA GLU A 98 0.76 18.59 -11.14
C GLU A 98 1.44 18.16 -12.46
N ARG A 99 2.02 16.95 -12.48
CA ARG A 99 2.63 16.31 -13.66
C ARG A 99 1.66 15.34 -14.35
N GLY A 100 0.45 15.17 -13.82
CA GLY A 100 -0.56 14.24 -14.34
C GLY A 100 -0.24 12.78 -14.02
N ILE A 101 0.48 12.51 -12.92
CA ILE A 101 0.94 11.18 -12.52
C ILE A 101 0.31 10.81 -11.17
N LEU A 102 -0.29 9.61 -11.06
CA LEU A 102 -0.83 9.08 -9.78
C LEU A 102 0.11 8.10 -9.07
N ASN A 103 1.04 7.47 -9.78
CA ASN A 103 2.11 6.65 -9.18
C ASN A 103 3.35 6.83 -10.05
N ILE A 104 4.47 7.06 -9.38
CA ILE A 104 5.75 7.30 -10.03
C ILE A 104 6.29 6.08 -10.79
N GLU A 105 5.91 4.87 -10.40
CA GLU A 105 6.26 3.61 -11.08
C GLU A 105 5.58 3.47 -12.46
N ASP A 106 4.66 4.37 -12.83
CA ASP A 106 4.13 4.41 -14.19
C ASP A 106 5.08 5.11 -15.19
N LEU A 107 6.10 5.80 -14.70
CA LEU A 107 7.15 6.37 -15.55
C LEU A 107 8.05 5.27 -16.11
N ASP A 108 8.82 5.61 -17.13
CA ASP A 108 9.85 4.70 -17.66
C ASP A 108 10.80 4.25 -16.55
N GLU A 109 11.13 2.96 -16.51
CA GLU A 109 11.95 2.34 -15.46
C GLU A 109 13.29 3.07 -15.26
N ASP A 110 13.95 3.46 -16.35
CA ASP A 110 15.19 4.25 -16.34
C ASP A 110 15.07 5.59 -15.58
N ILE A 111 13.89 6.23 -15.65
CA ILE A 111 13.64 7.50 -14.94
C ILE A 111 13.49 7.23 -13.45
N VAL A 112 12.71 6.20 -13.09
CA VAL A 112 12.47 5.83 -11.69
C VAL A 112 13.78 5.39 -11.03
N ASP A 113 14.52 4.49 -11.65
CA ASP A 113 15.80 3.99 -11.14
C ASP A 113 16.81 5.12 -10.94
N LYS A 114 16.93 6.02 -11.93
CA LYS A 114 17.82 7.16 -11.82
C LYS A 114 17.42 8.10 -10.68
N LEU A 115 16.12 8.34 -10.49
CA LEU A 115 15.63 9.15 -9.38
C LEU A 115 15.96 8.50 -8.03
N LEU A 116 15.74 7.20 -7.90
CA LEU A 116 16.06 6.45 -6.69
C LEU A 116 17.55 6.52 -6.38
N VAL A 117 18.41 6.29 -7.37
CA VAL A 117 19.88 6.40 -7.21
C VAL A 117 20.29 7.83 -6.81
N ASP A 118 19.78 8.86 -7.49
CA ASP A 118 20.10 10.26 -7.20
C ASP A 118 19.68 10.70 -5.79
N LEU A 119 18.63 10.08 -5.24
CA LEU A 119 18.11 10.33 -3.88
C LEU A 119 18.64 9.31 -2.85
N GLY A 120 19.54 8.41 -3.26
CA GLY A 120 20.16 7.39 -2.42
C GLY A 120 19.16 6.37 -1.86
N CYS A 121 18.10 6.05 -2.62
CA CYS A 121 17.04 5.12 -2.26
C CYS A 121 17.39 3.71 -2.77
N TRP A 122 18.27 3.01 -2.05
CA TRP A 122 18.87 1.76 -2.52
C TRP A 122 17.97 0.53 -2.37
N HIS A 123 16.89 0.65 -1.59
CA HIS A 123 15.96 -0.45 -1.31
C HIS A 123 14.64 -0.31 -2.08
N GLY A 124 14.65 0.43 -3.19
CA GLY A 124 13.49 0.63 -4.05
C GLY A 124 12.65 1.83 -3.65
N ILE A 125 11.42 1.86 -4.17
CA ILE A 125 10.55 3.04 -4.09
C ILE A 125 10.04 3.33 -2.68
N ASP A 126 9.86 2.30 -1.85
CA ASP A 126 9.41 2.47 -0.46
C ASP A 126 10.41 3.30 0.37
N ASP A 127 11.71 3.24 0.06
CA ASP A 127 12.74 4.08 0.71
C ASP A 127 12.55 5.56 0.34
N LEU A 128 12.17 5.86 -0.92
CA LEU A 128 11.80 7.22 -1.32
C LEU A 128 10.57 7.70 -0.55
N TYR A 129 9.51 6.89 -0.51
CA TYR A 129 8.29 7.25 0.21
C TYR A 129 8.57 7.46 1.70
N TYR A 130 9.29 6.55 2.34
CA TYR A 130 9.70 6.69 3.73
C TYR A 130 10.50 7.99 3.95
N LYS A 131 11.49 8.30 3.11
CA LYS A 131 12.24 9.57 3.20
C LYS A 131 11.34 10.80 3.05
N VAL A 132 10.37 10.78 2.15
CA VAL A 132 9.37 11.85 2.00
C VAL A 132 8.56 12.02 3.28
N ALA A 133 8.08 10.92 3.87
CA ALA A 133 7.32 10.96 5.11
C ALA A 133 8.14 11.53 6.29
N TYR A 134 9.45 11.26 6.31
CA TYR A 134 10.41 11.76 7.28
C TYR A 134 10.98 13.16 6.95
N GLY A 135 10.48 13.82 5.90
CA GLY A 135 10.78 15.23 5.63
C GLY A 135 11.79 15.50 4.51
N LEU A 136 12.01 14.55 3.59
CA LEU A 136 12.70 14.85 2.33
C LEU A 136 11.99 16.00 1.62
N ASP A 137 12.77 17.01 1.22
CA ASP A 137 12.26 18.19 0.55
C ASP A 137 11.67 17.84 -0.83
N LEU A 138 10.37 18.01 -0.98
CA LEU A 138 9.66 17.74 -2.23
C LEU A 138 10.14 18.63 -3.39
N SER A 139 10.71 19.80 -3.11
CA SER A 139 11.27 20.67 -4.15
C SER A 139 12.52 20.06 -4.80
N LEU A 140 13.29 19.26 -4.04
CA LEU A 140 14.42 18.50 -4.57
C LEU A 140 13.91 17.42 -5.54
N VAL A 141 12.88 16.67 -5.15
CA VAL A 141 12.28 15.62 -5.99
C VAL A 141 11.70 16.22 -7.26
N SER A 142 10.96 17.34 -7.13
CA SER A 142 10.41 18.10 -8.26
C SER A 142 11.50 18.54 -9.24
N ARG A 143 12.60 19.14 -8.75
CA ARG A 143 13.73 19.54 -9.59
C ARG A 143 14.39 18.36 -10.31
N LYS A 144 14.54 17.23 -9.64
CA LYS A 144 15.11 16.01 -10.24
C LYS A 144 14.23 15.47 -11.36
N LEU A 145 12.91 15.44 -11.16
CA LEU A 145 11.96 15.09 -12.22
C LEU A 145 12.05 16.06 -13.41
N ASP A 146 12.18 17.36 -13.16
CA ASP A 146 12.35 18.36 -14.23
C ASP A 146 13.65 18.16 -15.02
N GLU A 147 14.78 17.87 -14.33
CA GLU A 147 16.06 17.50 -14.96
C GLU A 147 15.94 16.26 -15.86
N MET A 148 15.04 15.34 -15.49
CA MET A 148 14.73 14.12 -16.24
C MET A 148 13.64 14.32 -17.30
N LYS A 149 13.22 15.58 -17.55
CA LYS A 149 12.17 15.97 -18.51
C LYS A 149 10.77 15.42 -18.15
N VAL A 150 10.49 15.17 -16.88
CA VAL A 150 9.15 14.86 -16.36
C VAL A 150 8.51 16.16 -15.86
N GLY A 151 8.13 17.01 -16.82
CA GLY A 151 7.59 18.34 -16.54
C GLY A 151 6.12 18.34 -16.13
N ARG A 152 5.66 19.48 -15.59
CA ARG A 152 4.25 19.72 -15.25
C ARG A 152 3.34 19.63 -16.48
N GLY A 153 2.19 18.98 -16.32
CA GLY A 153 1.20 18.79 -17.39
C GLY A 153 1.68 17.98 -18.60
N MET A 154 2.82 17.28 -18.49
CA MET A 154 3.36 16.47 -19.59
C MET A 154 2.63 15.14 -19.76
N PHE A 155 2.15 14.58 -18.65
CA PHE A 155 1.40 13.33 -18.65
C PHE A 155 -0.05 13.55 -18.27
N THR A 156 -0.83 12.51 -18.44
CA THR A 156 -2.19 12.39 -17.96
C THR A 156 -2.37 10.97 -17.45
N THR A 157 -2.94 10.82 -16.25
CA THR A 157 -3.29 9.50 -15.72
C THR A 157 -4.78 9.31 -15.87
N VAL A 158 -5.15 8.19 -16.47
CA VAL A 158 -6.51 7.67 -16.49
C VAL A 158 -6.58 6.52 -15.49
N LEU A 159 -7.42 6.64 -14.48
CA LEU A 159 -7.70 5.61 -13.49
C LEU A 159 -9.19 5.24 -13.56
N VAL A 160 -9.48 3.99 -13.86
CA VAL A 160 -10.84 3.44 -13.90
C VAL A 160 -10.96 2.32 -12.88
N GLU A 161 -12.00 2.38 -12.07
CA GLU A 161 -12.31 1.35 -11.10
C GLU A 161 -13.75 0.88 -11.26
N GLY A 162 -14.01 -0.40 -11.03
CA GLY A 162 -15.36 -0.93 -11.16
C GLY A 162 -15.49 -2.40 -10.81
N PRO A 163 -16.72 -2.95 -10.82
CA PRO A 163 -16.92 -4.39 -10.71
C PRO A 163 -16.32 -5.10 -11.94
N ASN A 164 -15.87 -6.34 -11.75
CA ASN A 164 -15.26 -7.15 -12.81
C ASN A 164 -16.14 -7.13 -14.07
N SER A 165 -15.57 -6.67 -15.18
CA SER A 165 -16.27 -6.53 -16.45
C SER A 165 -15.30 -6.71 -17.61
N ILE A 166 -15.76 -7.41 -18.63
CA ILE A 166 -14.95 -7.78 -19.80
C ILE A 166 -14.92 -6.59 -20.77
N GLY A 167 -13.78 -6.36 -21.41
CA GLY A 167 -13.66 -5.36 -22.48
C GLY A 167 -13.43 -3.94 -21.98
N VAL A 168 -13.28 -3.72 -20.66
CA VAL A 168 -13.08 -2.37 -20.11
C VAL A 168 -11.74 -1.80 -20.60
N SER A 169 -10.67 -2.58 -20.57
CA SER A 169 -9.37 -2.10 -21.03
C SER A 169 -9.42 -1.65 -22.49
N GLU A 170 -10.09 -2.40 -23.36
CA GLU A 170 -10.20 -2.09 -24.79
C GLU A 170 -11.04 -0.84 -25.00
N GLN A 171 -12.10 -0.64 -24.20
CA GLN A 171 -12.90 0.58 -24.22
C GLN A 171 -12.08 1.80 -23.78
N VAL A 172 -11.34 1.67 -22.67
CA VAL A 172 -10.47 2.75 -22.17
C VAL A 172 -9.38 3.10 -23.18
N ALA A 173 -8.67 2.09 -23.69
CA ALA A 173 -7.64 2.30 -24.71
C ALA A 173 -8.21 2.89 -26.00
N GLY A 174 -9.40 2.47 -26.41
CA GLY A 174 -10.11 3.01 -27.57
C GLY A 174 -10.45 4.50 -27.41
N ILE A 175 -10.95 4.91 -26.24
CA ILE A 175 -11.24 6.32 -25.91
C ILE A 175 -9.96 7.16 -25.90
N ILE A 176 -8.88 6.63 -25.33
CA ILE A 176 -7.57 7.32 -25.31
C ILE A 176 -7.05 7.52 -26.73
N SER A 177 -6.97 6.43 -27.51
CA SER A 177 -6.38 6.43 -28.85
C SER A 177 -7.13 7.35 -29.82
N ARG A 178 -8.47 7.30 -29.85
CA ARG A 178 -9.29 8.15 -30.75
C ARG A 178 -9.23 9.64 -30.42
N ASN A 179 -8.81 9.99 -29.21
CA ASN A 179 -8.62 11.36 -28.75
C ASN A 179 -7.14 11.78 -28.73
N GLY A 180 -6.26 11.03 -29.41
CA GLY A 180 -4.86 11.39 -29.61
C GLY A 180 -3.94 11.12 -28.42
N GLY A 181 -4.39 10.32 -27.45
CA GLY A 181 -3.56 9.91 -26.32
C GLY A 181 -2.60 8.78 -26.70
N ASP A 182 -1.35 8.91 -26.24
CA ASP A 182 -0.28 7.93 -26.42
C ASP A 182 0.02 7.25 -25.07
N VAL A 183 -0.33 5.98 -24.95
CA VAL A 183 -0.22 5.21 -23.69
C VAL A 183 1.24 4.85 -23.45
N ARG A 184 1.76 5.23 -22.28
CA ARG A 184 3.14 4.99 -21.83
C ARG A 184 3.23 3.81 -20.88
N SER A 185 2.29 3.72 -19.95
CA SER A 185 2.20 2.60 -19.01
C SER A 185 0.76 2.18 -18.82
N LYS A 186 0.57 0.91 -18.51
CA LYS A 186 -0.73 0.29 -18.26
C LYS A 186 -0.60 -0.72 -17.13
N VAL A 187 -1.34 -0.50 -16.05
CA VAL A 187 -1.41 -1.38 -14.89
C VAL A 187 -2.86 -1.82 -14.69
N GLU A 188 -3.08 -3.13 -14.63
CA GLU A 188 -4.38 -3.73 -14.31
C GLU A 188 -4.27 -4.57 -13.05
N LYS A 189 -5.16 -4.36 -12.09
CA LYS A 189 -5.25 -5.14 -10.86
C LYS A 189 -6.67 -5.62 -10.66
N VAL A 190 -6.83 -6.88 -10.24
CA VAL A 190 -8.10 -7.42 -9.75
C VAL A 190 -8.01 -7.51 -8.22
N GLY A 191 -8.79 -6.68 -7.54
CA GLY A 191 -8.87 -6.65 -6.08
C GLY A 191 -9.68 -7.83 -5.51
N LYS A 192 -9.54 -8.06 -4.20
CA LYS A 192 -10.17 -9.18 -3.48
C LYS A 192 -11.71 -9.19 -3.51
N ASN A 193 -12.34 -8.06 -3.83
CA ASN A 193 -13.81 -7.91 -3.89
C ASN A 193 -14.36 -8.01 -5.32
N GLU A 194 -13.66 -8.71 -6.23
CA GLU A 194 -13.98 -8.76 -7.66
C GLU A 194 -14.10 -7.38 -8.31
N ARG A 195 -13.38 -6.39 -7.78
CA ARG A 195 -13.27 -5.06 -8.38
C ARG A 195 -11.99 -4.98 -9.16
N PHE A 196 -12.04 -4.43 -10.36
CA PHE A 196 -10.84 -4.14 -11.13
C PHE A 196 -10.41 -2.69 -10.90
N THR A 197 -9.11 -2.46 -11.07
CA THR A 197 -8.51 -1.15 -11.22
C THR A 197 -7.66 -1.19 -12.49
N ILE A 198 -7.92 -0.28 -13.41
CA ILE A 198 -7.12 -0.05 -14.62
C ILE A 198 -6.54 1.35 -14.51
N ARG A 199 -5.22 1.45 -14.57
CA ARG A 199 -4.50 2.72 -14.54
C ARG A 199 -3.61 2.82 -15.77
N MET A 200 -3.75 3.89 -16.52
CA MET A 200 -2.96 4.15 -17.71
C MET A 200 -2.34 5.53 -17.62
N LEU A 201 -1.02 5.59 -17.76
CA LEU A 201 -0.29 6.84 -17.94
C LEU A 201 -0.15 7.11 -19.42
N LEU A 202 -0.46 8.33 -19.86
CA LEU A 202 -0.42 8.70 -21.27
C LEU A 202 0.11 10.12 -21.48
N ALA A 203 0.61 10.38 -22.69
CA ALA A 203 0.89 11.72 -23.17
C ALA A 203 -0.24 12.15 -24.11
N VAL A 204 -0.79 13.35 -23.91
CA VAL A 204 -1.86 13.91 -24.75
C VAL A 204 -1.84 15.43 -24.67
N ASP A 205 -2.29 16.11 -25.74
CA ASP A 205 -2.50 17.55 -25.68
C ASP A 205 -3.71 17.93 -24.78
N TYR A 206 -3.83 19.22 -24.48
CA TYR A 206 -4.90 19.73 -23.62
C TYR A 206 -6.32 19.45 -24.15
N GLN A 207 -6.52 19.48 -25.47
CA GLN A 207 -7.83 19.26 -26.08
C GLN A 207 -8.20 17.77 -26.06
N GLY A 208 -7.24 16.90 -26.32
CA GLY A 208 -7.38 15.46 -26.21
C GLY A 208 -7.67 15.06 -24.77
N LYS A 209 -6.94 15.61 -23.79
CA LYS A 209 -7.21 15.39 -22.35
C LYS A 209 -8.67 15.69 -21.98
N LYS A 210 -9.18 16.87 -22.37
CA LYS A 210 -10.57 17.26 -22.09
C LYS A 210 -11.58 16.28 -22.69
N LYS A 211 -11.39 15.88 -23.94
CA LYS A 211 -12.28 14.93 -24.60
C LYS A 211 -12.23 13.55 -23.95
N ILE A 212 -11.04 13.07 -23.58
CA ILE A 212 -10.86 11.83 -22.84
C ILE A 212 -11.62 11.91 -21.51
N GLU A 213 -11.41 12.96 -20.72
CA GLU A 213 -12.09 13.17 -19.44
C GLU A 213 -13.62 13.16 -19.61
N GLU A 214 -14.15 13.91 -20.57
CA GLU A 214 -15.59 13.95 -20.85
C GLU A 214 -16.18 12.59 -21.27
N GLU A 215 -15.52 11.86 -22.16
CA GLU A 215 -15.99 10.54 -22.61
C GLU A 215 -15.88 9.48 -21.50
N MET A 216 -14.79 9.53 -20.73
CA MET A 216 -14.54 8.60 -19.64
C MET A 216 -15.54 8.78 -18.51
N LEU A 217 -15.82 10.01 -18.08
CA LEU A 217 -16.83 10.28 -17.03
C LEU A 217 -18.25 9.91 -17.47
N LYS A 218 -18.57 10.00 -18.78
CA LYS A 218 -19.87 9.54 -19.31
C LYS A 218 -20.00 8.01 -19.29
N ARG A 219 -18.90 7.29 -19.48
CA ARG A 219 -18.90 5.83 -19.63
C ARG A 219 -18.64 5.09 -18.32
N PHE A 220 -17.78 5.62 -17.47
CA PHE A 220 -17.28 5.00 -16.25
C PHE A 220 -17.57 5.93 -15.06
N PRO A 221 -18.57 5.59 -14.22
CA PRO A 221 -18.93 6.43 -13.08
C PRO A 221 -17.81 6.62 -12.04
N SER A 222 -16.90 5.64 -11.94
CA SER A 222 -15.74 5.67 -11.05
C SER A 222 -14.47 5.76 -11.89
N CYS A 223 -14.24 6.96 -12.43
CA CYS A 223 -13.08 7.29 -13.24
C CYS A 223 -12.44 8.59 -12.74
N VAL A 224 -11.11 8.64 -12.78
CA VAL A 224 -10.31 9.81 -12.48
C VAL A 224 -9.39 10.07 -13.66
N VAL A 225 -9.36 11.30 -14.17
CA VAL A 225 -8.42 11.77 -15.18
C VAL A 225 -7.67 12.95 -14.60
N ILE A 226 -6.35 12.83 -14.41
CA ILE A 226 -5.51 13.91 -13.85
C ILE A 226 -4.36 14.29 -14.75
#